data_AF-A0A5R2N3M6-F1
#
_entry.id   AF-A0A5R2N3M6-F1
#
_cell.length_a   1.000
_cell.length_b   1.000
_cell.length_c   1.000
_cell.angle_alpha   90.00
_cell.angle_beta   90.00
_cell.angle_gamma   90.00
#
_symmetry.space_group_name_H-M   'P 1'
#
loop_
_entity.id
_entity.type
_entity.pdbx_description
1 polymer ?
#
loop_
_entity_poly.entity_id
_entity_poly.type
_entity_poly.pdbx_seq_one_letter_code
_entity_poly.pdbx_strand_id
1 'polypeptide(L)'
;MDQLIARLGLALAIGLLVGLERGWQERDAPDRSRTAGIRTFGISGLLGGVLAALASALGSVSVLVGGFIAFAAIFAWYKAREAAHDEDFSVTSVIAGLGVFALGALSVAGDYRAAAAGGAALAAILASREVLHGLLKRLTWVE
;
A
#
# COMPACT_ATOMS: atom_id res chain seq x y z
N MET A 1 -7.20 -23.61 -9.63
CA MET A 1 -7.41 -23.16 -8.23
C MET A 1 -6.08 -22.76 -7.60
N ASP A 2 -5.03 -23.56 -7.79
CA ASP A 2 -3.67 -23.30 -7.25
C ASP A 2 -3.07 -21.95 -7.69
N GLN A 3 -3.32 -21.55 -8.95
CA GLN A 3 -2.82 -20.28 -9.46
C GLN A 3 -3.48 -19.05 -8.80
N LEU A 4 -4.76 -19.15 -8.42
CA LEU A 4 -5.45 -18.05 -7.73
C LEU A 4 -4.95 -17.92 -6.28
N ILE A 5 -4.74 -19.05 -5.59
CA ILE A 5 -4.15 -19.06 -4.25
C ILE A 5 -2.77 -18.41 -4.26
N ALA A 6 -1.92 -18.76 -5.23
CA ALA A 6 -0.60 -18.16 -5.38
C ALA A 6 -0.66 -16.64 -5.64
N ARG A 7 -1.60 -16.19 -6.49
CA ARG A 7 -1.78 -14.75 -6.78
C ARG A 7 -2.31 -13.97 -5.58
N LEU A 8 -3.27 -14.52 -4.83
CA LEU A 8 -3.75 -13.91 -3.59
C LEU A 8 -2.67 -13.93 -2.50
N GLY A 9 -1.86 -14.98 -2.44
CA GLY A 9 -0.67 -15.05 -1.60
C GLY A 9 0.35 -13.96 -1.95
N LEU A 10 0.56 -13.71 -3.24
CA LEU A 10 1.41 -12.61 -3.71
C LEU A 10 0.81 -11.24 -3.35
N ALA A 11 -0.50 -11.05 -3.52
CA ALA A 11 -1.18 -9.81 -3.12
C ALA A 11 -1.00 -9.51 -1.63
N LEU A 12 -1.14 -10.54 -0.79
CA LEU A 12 -0.88 -10.46 0.65
C LEU A 12 0.60 -10.16 0.92
N ALA A 13 1.52 -10.84 0.25
CA ALA A 13 2.96 -10.65 0.43
C ALA A 13 3.41 -9.23 0.06
N ILE A 14 2.88 -8.65 -1.03
CA ILE A 14 3.12 -7.26 -1.41
C ILE A 14 2.68 -6.31 -0.28
N GLY A 15 1.46 -6.52 0.25
CA GLY A 15 0.94 -5.72 1.35
C GLY A 15 1.76 -5.88 2.64
N LEU A 16 2.20 -7.09 2.97
CA LEU A 16 3.04 -7.35 4.14
C LEU A 16 4.43 -6.74 4.01
N LEU A 17 5.04 -6.79 2.82
CA LEU A 17 6.34 -6.18 2.55
C LEU A 17 6.29 -4.66 2.76
N VAL A 18 5.30 -4.00 2.15
CA VAL A 18 5.10 -2.55 2.33
C VAL A 18 4.75 -2.21 3.78
N GLY A 19 3.91 -3.03 4.41
CA GLY A 19 3.55 -2.88 5.81
C GLY A 19 4.72 -3.06 6.78
N LEU A 20 5.69 -3.93 6.45
CA LEU A 20 6.90 -4.16 7.24
C LEU A 20 7.78 -2.92 7.27
N GLU A 21 8.05 -2.33 6.11
CA GLU A 21 8.80 -1.08 6.01
C GLU A 21 8.15 0.04 6.83
N ARG A 22 6.82 0.18 6.71
CA ARG A 22 6.06 1.18 7.47
C ARG A 22 6.09 0.92 8.97
N GLY A 23 5.84 -0.32 9.39
CA GLY A 23 5.88 -0.72 10.79
C GLY A 23 7.27 -0.63 11.42
N TRP A 24 8.33 -0.80 10.62
CA TRP A 24 9.70 -0.59 11.06
C TRP A 24 10.01 0.91 11.24
N GLN A 25 9.60 1.75 10.28
CA GLN A 25 9.79 3.20 10.36
C GLN A 25 9.06 3.83 11.56
N GLU A 26 7.86 3.33 11.89
CA GLU A 26 7.02 3.82 12.99
C GLU A 26 7.28 3.10 14.32
N ARG A 27 8.34 2.28 14.43
CA ARG A 27 8.59 1.42 15.60
C ARG A 27 8.81 2.22 16.89
N ASP A 28 9.52 3.34 16.78
CA ASP A 28 9.87 4.22 17.90
C ASP A 28 8.85 5.35 18.10
N ALA A 29 7.81 5.41 17.26
CA ALA A 29 6.71 6.34 17.42
C ALA A 29 5.82 5.92 18.62
N PRO A 30 5.28 6.87 19.40
CA PRO A 30 4.45 6.57 20.56
C PRO A 30 3.28 5.66 20.18
N ASP A 31 2.92 4.71 21.06
CA ASP A 31 1.98 3.59 20.79
C ASP A 31 0.60 3.99 20.20
N ARG A 32 0.21 5.27 20.28
CA ARG A 32 -1.03 5.82 19.73
C ARG A 32 -0.94 6.45 18.35
N SER A 33 0.25 6.67 17.79
CA SER A 33 0.44 7.26 16.46
C SER A 33 0.74 6.21 15.38
N ARG A 34 0.44 4.93 15.62
CA ARG A 34 0.70 3.82 14.67
C ARG A 34 -0.38 3.79 13.59
N THR A 35 -0.18 4.65 12.60
CA THR A 35 -1.21 5.12 11.66
C THR A 35 -1.60 4.11 10.57
N ALA A 36 -0.87 3.02 10.37
CA ALA A 36 -1.26 1.83 9.60
C ALA A 36 -0.13 0.78 9.63
N GLY A 37 -0.28 -0.25 10.47
CA GLY A 37 0.75 -1.28 10.61
C GLY A 37 0.77 -2.35 9.52
N ILE A 38 1.67 -3.33 9.70
CA ILE A 38 1.85 -4.53 8.85
C ILE A 38 0.54 -5.17 8.41
N ARG A 39 -0.43 -5.26 9.33
CA ARG A 39 -1.71 -5.95 9.11
C ARG A 39 -2.59 -5.18 8.14
N THR A 40 -2.64 -3.85 8.25
CA THR A 40 -3.51 -3.00 7.43
C THR A 40 -3.09 -3.07 5.96
N PHE A 41 -1.80 -2.92 5.68
CA PHE A 41 -1.28 -3.03 4.31
C PHE A 41 -1.40 -4.45 3.76
N GLY A 42 -1.08 -5.48 4.56
CA GLY A 42 -1.30 -6.88 4.18
C GLY A 42 -2.75 -7.16 3.74
N ILE A 43 -3.71 -6.75 4.57
CA ILE A 43 -5.14 -6.93 4.28
C ILE A 43 -5.57 -6.08 3.07
N SER A 44 -5.02 -4.88 2.90
CA SER A 44 -5.35 -4.00 1.78
C SER A 44 -4.91 -4.59 0.43
N GLY A 45 -3.71 -5.21 0.39
CA GLY A 45 -3.22 -5.90 -0.80
C GLY A 45 -4.09 -7.12 -1.13
N LEU A 46 -4.38 -7.94 -0.11
CA LEU A 46 -5.28 -9.08 -0.26
C LEU A 46 -6.69 -8.65 -0.74
N LEU A 47 -7.24 -7.58 -0.17
CA LEU A 47 -8.55 -7.03 -0.55
C LEU A 47 -8.59 -6.64 -2.03
N GLY A 48 -7.56 -5.97 -2.54
CA GLY A 48 -7.44 -5.64 -3.96
C GLY A 48 -7.45 -6.90 -4.84
N GLY A 49 -6.68 -7.92 -4.46
CA GLY A 49 -6.66 -9.21 -5.17
C GLY A 49 -8.02 -9.93 -5.15
N VAL A 50 -8.70 -9.93 -4.01
CA VAL A 50 -10.03 -10.53 -3.86
C VAL A 50 -11.07 -9.79 -4.71
N LEU A 51 -11.07 -8.46 -4.72
CA LEU A 51 -11.99 -7.68 -5.54
C LEU A 51 -11.73 -7.83 -7.03
N ALA A 52 -10.47 -8.00 -7.44
CA ALA A 52 -10.14 -8.37 -8.81
C ALA A 52 -10.67 -9.78 -9.19
N ALA A 53 -10.53 -10.75 -8.29
CA ALA A 53 -11.08 -12.09 -8.50
C ALA A 53 -12.61 -12.06 -8.62
N LEU A 54 -13.29 -11.31 -7.74
CA LEU A 54 -14.74 -11.14 -7.76
C LEU A 54 -15.22 -10.41 -9.01
N ALA A 55 -14.54 -9.34 -9.43
CA ALA A 55 -14.85 -8.63 -10.66
C ALA A 55 -14.77 -9.56 -11.89
N SER A 56 -13.75 -10.43 -11.94
CA SER A 56 -13.62 -11.44 -12.99
C SER A 56 -14.73 -12.49 -12.93
N ALA A 57 -15.06 -13.00 -11.74
CA ALA A 57 -16.09 -14.04 -11.56
C ALA A 57 -17.50 -13.53 -11.90
N LEU A 58 -17.77 -12.26 -11.62
CA LEU A 58 -19.05 -11.60 -11.89
C LEU A 58 -19.13 -10.96 -13.29
N GLY A 59 -18.03 -10.98 -14.06
CA GLY A 59 -17.94 -10.31 -15.36
C GLY A 59 -18.15 -8.79 -15.28
N SER A 60 -17.87 -8.18 -14.11
CA SER A 60 -18.24 -6.81 -13.81
C SER A 60 -17.07 -6.03 -13.21
N VAL A 61 -16.44 -5.22 -14.05
CA VAL A 61 -15.31 -4.35 -13.66
C VAL A 61 -15.73 -3.31 -12.60
N SER A 62 -17.01 -2.97 -12.52
CA SER A 62 -17.52 -2.01 -11.53
C SER A 62 -17.33 -2.48 -10.08
N VAL A 63 -17.21 -3.79 -9.83
CA VAL A 63 -16.90 -4.33 -8.49
C VAL A 63 -15.50 -3.90 -8.05
N LEU A 64 -14.51 -4.00 -8.94
CA LEU A 64 -13.14 -3.59 -8.64
C LEU A 64 -13.02 -2.07 -8.52
N VAL A 65 -13.63 -1.32 -9.45
CA VAL A 65 -13.60 0.15 -9.45
C VAL A 65 -14.33 0.71 -8.22
N GLY A 66 -15.53 0.23 -7.94
CA GLY A 66 -16.32 0.63 -6.77
C GLY A 66 -15.61 0.27 -5.47
N GLY A 67 -15.02 -0.93 -5.40
CA GLY A 67 -14.23 -1.36 -4.26
C GLY A 67 -12.97 -0.52 -4.05
N PHE A 68 -12.27 -0.14 -5.12
CA PHE A 68 -11.12 0.77 -5.04
C PHE A 68 -11.51 2.16 -4.54
N ILE A 69 -12.60 2.74 -5.08
CA ILE A 69 -13.10 4.05 -4.64
C ILE A 69 -13.54 4.01 -3.18
N ALA A 70 -14.28 2.98 -2.77
CA ALA A 70 -14.72 2.80 -1.39
C ALA A 70 -13.52 2.65 -0.44
N PHE A 71 -12.55 1.81 -0.80
CA PHE A 71 -11.31 1.65 -0.05
C PHE A 71 -10.55 2.99 0.06
N ALA A 72 -10.38 3.70 -1.06
CA ALA A 72 -9.68 4.97 -1.09
C ALA A 72 -10.32 6.02 -0.20
N ALA A 73 -11.66 6.14 -0.26
CA ALA A 73 -12.41 7.08 0.55
C ALA A 73 -12.29 6.75 2.05
N ILE A 74 -12.50 5.48 2.43
CA ILE A 74 -12.42 5.05 3.84
C ILE A 74 -10.99 5.23 4.36
N PHE A 75 -9.98 4.78 3.60
CA PHE A 75 -8.59 4.85 4.00
C PHE A 75 -8.13 6.30 4.15
N ALA A 76 -8.43 7.17 3.17
CA ALA A 76 -8.10 8.58 3.23
C ALA A 76 -8.81 9.28 4.40
N TRP A 77 -10.08 8.95 4.66
CA TRP A 77 -10.84 9.54 5.76
C TRP A 77 -10.26 9.18 7.13
N TYR A 78 -9.96 7.90 7.37
CA TYR A 78 -9.32 7.47 8.61
C TYR A 78 -7.94 8.12 8.79
N LYS A 79 -7.11 8.15 7.74
CA LYS A 79 -5.79 8.80 7.79
C LYS A 79 -5.87 10.30 8.01
N ALA A 80 -6.86 10.99 7.43
CA ALA A 80 -7.08 12.41 7.66
C ALA A 80 -7.51 12.70 9.12
N ARG A 81 -8.35 11.84 9.68
CA ARG A 81 -8.77 11.96 11.09
C ARG A 81 -7.61 11.73 12.06
N GLU A 82 -6.73 10.80 11.72
CA GLU A 82 -5.55 10.48 12.52
C GLU A 82 -4.49 11.58 12.42
N ALA A 83 -4.25 12.11 11.21
CA ALA A 83 -3.36 13.26 11.01
C ALA A 83 -3.82 14.52 11.76
N ALA A 84 -5.14 14.73 11.89
CA ALA A 84 -5.68 15.81 12.70
C ALA A 84 -5.49 15.62 14.21
N HIS A 85 -5.20 14.39 14.65
CA HIS A 85 -4.91 14.05 16.05
C HIS A 85 -3.41 14.11 16.36
N ASP A 86 -2.57 13.68 15.41
CA ASP A 86 -1.12 13.54 15.58
C ASP A 86 -0.30 14.72 15.01
N GLU A 87 -0.96 15.72 14.41
CA GLU A 87 -0.35 16.85 13.67
C GLU A 87 0.62 16.43 12.53
N ASP A 88 0.57 15.17 12.09
CA ASP A 88 1.43 14.63 11.03
C ASP A 88 0.62 14.22 9.79
N PHE A 89 0.76 14.98 8.71
CA PHE A 89 0.04 14.77 7.44
C PHE A 89 0.89 13.98 6.44
N SER A 90 0.93 12.65 6.59
CA SER A 90 1.65 11.78 5.66
C SER A 90 0.79 11.33 4.46
N VAL A 91 0.72 12.18 3.42
CA VAL A 91 0.05 11.84 2.14
C VAL A 91 0.64 10.58 1.50
N THR A 92 1.95 10.36 1.66
CA THR A 92 2.66 9.18 1.17
C THR A 92 2.05 7.88 1.68
N SER A 93 1.54 7.86 2.93
CA SER A 93 0.91 6.67 3.50
C SER A 93 -0.42 6.33 2.83
N VAL A 94 -1.20 7.35 2.46
CA VAL A 94 -2.44 7.17 1.69
C VAL A 94 -2.12 6.59 0.33
N ILE A 95 -1.17 7.21 -0.40
CA ILE A 95 -0.76 6.74 -1.73
C ILE A 95 -0.17 5.32 -1.68
N ALA A 96 0.63 4.99 -0.65
CA ALA A 96 1.14 3.64 -0.45
C ALA A 96 -0.01 2.63 -0.26
N GLY A 97 -1.05 2.98 0.51
CA GLY A 97 -2.20 2.10 0.74
C GLY A 97 -2.97 1.83 -0.54
N LEU A 98 -3.22 2.89 -1.33
CA LEU A 98 -3.84 2.77 -2.65
C LEU A 98 -2.99 1.93 -3.61
N GLY A 99 -1.68 2.14 -3.61
CA GLY A 99 -0.73 1.38 -4.42
C GLY A 99 -0.73 -0.11 -4.07
N VAL A 100 -0.73 -0.44 -2.78
CA VAL A 100 -0.81 -1.83 -2.30
C VAL A 100 -2.09 -2.50 -2.75
N PHE A 101 -3.24 -1.82 -2.62
CA PHE A 101 -4.51 -2.36 -3.14
C PHE A 101 -4.42 -2.60 -4.66
N ALA A 102 -3.96 -1.61 -5.42
CA ALA A 102 -3.89 -1.69 -6.87
C ALA A 102 -2.95 -2.80 -7.36
N LEU A 103 -1.79 -2.96 -6.71
CA LEU A 103 -0.84 -4.03 -7.00
C LEU A 103 -1.39 -5.41 -6.60
N GLY A 104 -2.13 -5.48 -5.49
CA GLY A 104 -2.88 -6.67 -5.12
C GLY A 104 -3.89 -7.08 -6.18
N ALA A 105 -4.67 -6.12 -6.70
CA ALA A 105 -5.59 -6.35 -7.81
C ALA A 105 -4.85 -6.77 -9.10
N LEU A 106 -3.74 -6.11 -9.43
CA LEU A 106 -2.91 -6.43 -10.60
C LEU A 106 -2.34 -7.85 -10.54
N SER A 107 -1.99 -8.34 -9.35
CA SER A 107 -1.49 -9.71 -9.18
C SER A 107 -2.50 -10.77 -9.60
N VAL A 108 -3.81 -10.46 -9.52
CA VAL A 108 -4.90 -11.36 -9.86
C VAL A 108 -5.40 -11.13 -11.28
N ALA A 109 -5.69 -9.88 -11.65
CA ALA A 109 -6.29 -9.51 -12.93
C ALA A 109 -5.30 -9.36 -14.09
N GLY A 110 -4.00 -9.19 -13.82
CA GLY A 110 -2.99 -8.92 -14.83
C GLY A 110 -1.72 -9.76 -14.65
N ASP A 111 -0.57 -9.14 -14.95
CA ASP A 111 0.74 -9.78 -14.83
C ASP A 111 1.22 -9.76 -13.37
N TYR A 112 1.23 -10.93 -12.75
CA TYR A 112 1.72 -11.14 -11.39
C TYR A 112 3.21 -10.78 -11.23
N ARG A 113 4.03 -10.86 -12.29
CA ARG A 113 5.44 -10.47 -12.26
C ARG A 113 5.57 -8.96 -12.15
N ALA A 114 4.77 -8.23 -12.91
CA ALA A 114 4.68 -6.78 -12.82
C ALA A 114 4.17 -6.33 -11.44
N ALA A 115 3.17 -7.04 -10.89
CA ALA A 115 2.70 -6.78 -9.53
C ALA A 115 3.79 -7.01 -8.46
N ALA A 116 4.55 -8.10 -8.57
CA ALA A 116 5.67 -8.40 -7.67
C ALA A 116 6.77 -7.33 -7.76
N ALA A 117 7.21 -7.00 -8.98
CA ALA A 117 8.23 -5.98 -9.21
C ALA A 117 7.75 -4.60 -8.72
N GLY A 118 6.50 -4.24 -8.99
CA GLY A 118 5.88 -3.00 -8.52
C GLY A 118 5.78 -2.94 -7.00
N GLY A 119 5.43 -4.04 -6.33
CA GLY A 119 5.39 -4.15 -4.87
C GLY A 119 6.77 -3.98 -4.24
N ALA A 120 7.79 -4.63 -4.80
CA ALA A 120 9.17 -4.47 -4.35
C ALA A 120 9.69 -3.03 -4.59
N ALA A 121 9.41 -2.44 -5.75
CA ALA A 121 9.78 -1.07 -6.07
C ALA A 121 9.09 -0.07 -5.14
N LEU A 122 7.80 -0.26 -4.86
CA LEU A 122 7.05 0.56 -3.90
C LEU A 122 7.69 0.49 -2.51
N ALA A 123 7.97 -0.72 -2.02
CA ALA A 123 8.65 -0.91 -0.73
C ALA A 123 10.04 -0.23 -0.71
N ALA A 124 10.84 -0.40 -1.76
CA ALA A 124 12.16 0.22 -1.87
C ALA A 124 12.12 1.75 -1.86
N ILE A 125 11.16 2.36 -2.58
CA ILE A 125 10.94 3.81 -2.56
C ILE A 125 10.58 4.27 -1.14
N LEU A 126 9.68 3.54 -0.47
CA LEU A 126 9.24 3.85 0.89
C LEU A 126 10.40 3.73 1.90
N ALA A 127 11.30 2.76 1.73
CA ALA A 127 12.49 2.55 2.55
C ALA A 127 13.56 3.62 2.33
N SER A 128 13.69 4.14 1.10
CA SER A 128 14.70 5.14 0.75
C SER A 128 14.49 6.55 1.35
N ARG A 129 13.43 6.75 2.16
CA ARG A 129 13.04 8.07 2.68
C ARG A 129 14.20 8.83 3.34
N GLU A 130 14.97 8.17 4.20
CA GLU A 130 16.09 8.79 4.93
C GLU A 130 17.28 9.08 4.01
N VAL A 131 17.56 8.19 3.06
CA VAL A 131 18.62 8.37 2.07
C VAL A 131 18.31 9.56 1.15
N LEU A 132 17.06 9.68 0.68
CA LEU A 132 16.63 10.83 -0.13
C LEU A 132 16.73 12.15 0.64
N HIS A 133 16.28 12.19 1.90
CA HIS A 133 16.40 13.38 2.74
C HIS A 133 17.86 13.73 3.04
N GLY A 134 18.72 12.72 3.25
CA GLY A 134 20.16 12.91 3.45
C GLY A 134 20.87 13.46 2.22
N LEU A 135 20.48 13.01 1.02
CA LEU A 135 21.00 13.52 -0.25
C LEU A 135 20.52 14.96 -0.51
N LEU A 136 19.25 15.27 -0.24
CA LEU A 136 18.71 16.63 -0.33
C LEU A 136 19.43 17.61 0.59
N LYS A 137 19.73 17.21 1.83
CA LYS A 137 20.51 18.05 2.77
C LYS A 137 21.96 18.29 2.32
N ARG A 138 22.50 17.43 1.46
CA ARG A 138 23.86 17.53 0.90
C ARG A 138 23.90 18.30 -0.42
N LEU A 139 22.76 18.49 -1.08
CA LEU A 139 22.64 19.39 -2.22
C LEU A 139 22.63 20.84 -1.71
N THR A 140 23.82 21.42 -1.56
CA THR A 140 23.95 22.87 -1.50
C THR A 140 23.64 23.44 -2.88
N TRP A 141 22.63 24.29 -2.93
CA TRP A 141 22.33 25.11 -4.09
C TRP A 141 23.58 25.94 -4.42
N VAL A 142 24.11 25.80 -5.64
CA VAL A 142 25.14 26.72 -6.14
C VAL A 142 24.38 27.94 -6.63
N GLU A 143 24.31 28.96 -5.77
CA GLU A 143 23.89 30.30 -6.14
C GLU A 143 25.14 31.15 -6.39
#